data_AF-A0A6G0IJP9-F1
#
_entry.id   AF-A0A6G0IJP9-F1
#
_cell.length_a   1.000
_cell.length_b   1.000
_cell.length_c   1.000
_cell.angle_alpha   90.00
_cell.angle_beta   90.00
_cell.angle_gamma   90.00
#
_symmetry.space_group_name_H-M   'P 1'
#
loop_
_entity.id
_entity.type
_entity.pdbx_description
1 polymer ?
#
loop_
_entity_poly.entity_id
_entity_poly.type
_entity_poly.pdbx_seq_one_letter_code
_entity_poly.pdbx_strand_id
1 'polypeptide(L)'
;MKSLGRYPKRYRQLKEIEERTTEAENRIAATEHTCETVDARVQELENQIRSMAEHIDDLENRGRRKNVRVIGLPEDAEGTNPTKFFESWIPDLLGLETKAGRVKIERAHRTLAPKPGPNQRPRPVLIRFHNFTDKQRVLDASRRSGTVKYKESTIMFFQDLSAAVLRKRKGFDEVKKRLRDTGAKYMMLYPATLKIIHGGEATTPPLKQWLLLTLSDKVHLGFSQVQELHVDHNALGGLNIVNKKCDDL
;
A
#
# COMPACT_ATOMS: atom_id res chain seq x y z
N MET A 1 -9.61 -66.47 52.40
CA MET A 1 -10.58 -66.01 51.38
C MET A 1 -11.44 -64.91 52.00
N LYS A 2 -11.10 -63.62 51.81
CA LYS A 2 -11.84 -62.49 52.40
C LYS A 2 -12.60 -61.73 51.30
N SER A 3 -13.92 -61.81 51.39
CA SER A 3 -14.95 -60.86 50.94
C SER A 3 -14.71 -60.08 49.62
N LEU A 4 -15.14 -60.64 48.49
CA LEU A 4 -15.26 -59.96 47.19
C LEU A 4 -16.61 -59.23 46.96
N GLY A 5 -17.38 -58.95 48.02
CA GLY A 5 -18.71 -58.35 47.86
C GLY A 5 -18.93 -57.17 48.78
N ARG A 6 -18.65 -55.93 48.33
CA ARG A 6 -19.14 -54.75 49.07
C ARG A 6 -19.53 -53.48 48.31
N TYR A 7 -19.28 -53.30 47.01
CA TYR A 7 -19.69 -52.03 46.36
C TYR A 7 -20.17 -52.13 44.89
N PRO A 8 -21.26 -52.86 44.60
CA PRO A 8 -21.82 -52.96 43.25
C PRO A 8 -22.34 -51.60 42.71
N LYS A 9 -22.81 -50.70 43.58
CA LYS A 9 -23.31 -49.37 43.17
C LYS A 9 -22.18 -48.43 42.74
N ARG A 10 -21.06 -48.38 43.48
CA ARG A 10 -19.89 -47.57 43.11
C ARG A 10 -19.23 -48.07 41.82
N TYR A 11 -19.18 -49.39 41.64
CA TYR A 11 -18.63 -49.98 40.40
C TYR A 11 -19.44 -49.57 39.16
N ARG A 12 -20.79 -49.56 39.24
CA ARG A 12 -21.62 -49.05 38.13
C ARG A 12 -21.39 -47.57 37.85
N GLN A 13 -21.30 -46.74 38.89
CA GLN A 13 -21.03 -45.31 38.75
C GLN A 13 -19.65 -45.05 38.11
N LEU A 14 -18.62 -45.82 38.49
CA LEU A 14 -17.31 -45.73 37.87
C LEU A 14 -17.35 -46.08 36.38
N LYS A 15 -18.07 -47.15 36.03
CA LYS A 15 -18.23 -47.56 34.63
C LYS A 15 -18.97 -46.52 33.78
N GLU A 16 -20.02 -45.91 34.34
CA GLU A 16 -20.77 -44.84 33.66
C GLU A 16 -19.92 -43.57 33.48
N ILE A 17 -19.08 -43.23 34.46
CA ILE A 17 -18.13 -42.12 34.34
C ILE A 17 -17.07 -42.44 33.28
N GLU A 18 -16.55 -43.66 33.24
CA GLU A 18 -15.60 -44.12 32.23
C GLU A 18 -16.19 -43.98 30.82
N GLU A 19 -17.40 -44.50 30.60
CA GLU A 19 -18.12 -44.39 29.32
C GLU A 19 -18.31 -42.92 28.90
N ARG A 20 -18.75 -42.05 29.81
CA ARG A 20 -18.91 -40.60 29.54
C ARG A 20 -17.57 -39.90 29.28
N THR A 21 -16.50 -40.33 29.95
CA THR A 21 -15.16 -39.75 29.77
C THR A 21 -14.63 -40.12 28.39
N THR A 22 -14.74 -41.38 28.00
CA THR A 22 -14.36 -41.84 26.66
C THR A 22 -15.18 -41.15 25.57
N GLU A 23 -16.48 -40.94 25.76
CA GLU A 23 -17.29 -40.16 24.81
C GLU A 23 -16.81 -38.70 24.69
N ALA A 24 -16.50 -38.06 25.82
CA ALA A 24 -15.97 -36.70 25.83
C ALA A 24 -14.60 -36.61 25.15
N GLU A 25 -13.69 -37.54 25.43
CA GLU A 25 -12.37 -37.64 24.79
C GLU A 25 -12.50 -37.80 23.27
N ASN A 26 -13.37 -38.69 22.80
CA ASN A 26 -13.63 -38.87 21.37
C ASN A 26 -14.18 -37.61 20.71
N ARG A 27 -15.09 -36.90 21.38
CA ARG A 27 -15.64 -35.62 20.88
C ARG A 27 -14.59 -34.51 20.85
N ILE A 28 -13.71 -34.46 21.85
CA ILE A 28 -12.59 -33.51 21.89
C ILE A 28 -11.63 -33.80 20.73
N ALA A 29 -11.19 -35.05 20.56
CA ALA A 29 -10.30 -35.44 19.48
C ALA A 29 -10.90 -35.14 18.09
N ALA A 30 -12.19 -35.39 17.89
CA ALA A 30 -12.89 -35.02 16.65
C ALA A 30 -12.90 -33.51 16.44
N THR A 31 -13.12 -32.73 17.50
CA THR A 31 -13.13 -31.26 17.44
C THR A 31 -11.74 -30.71 17.13
N GLU A 32 -10.70 -31.22 17.78
CA GLU A 32 -9.30 -30.84 17.54
C GLU A 32 -8.91 -31.09 16.08
N HIS A 33 -9.21 -32.27 15.55
CA HIS A 33 -8.98 -32.58 14.13
C HIS A 33 -9.73 -31.62 13.18
N THR A 34 -10.98 -31.26 13.52
CA THR A 34 -11.72 -30.27 12.71
C THR A 34 -11.10 -28.88 12.81
N CYS A 35 -10.60 -28.46 13.97
CA CYS A 35 -9.88 -27.19 14.14
C CYS A 35 -8.61 -27.16 13.29
N GLU A 36 -7.78 -28.21 13.34
CA GLU A 36 -6.58 -28.31 12.50
C GLU A 36 -6.90 -28.21 11.00
N THR A 37 -7.96 -28.91 10.57
CA THR A 37 -8.41 -28.88 9.17
C THR A 37 -8.89 -27.48 8.76
N VAL A 38 -9.62 -26.79 9.64
CA VAL A 38 -10.10 -25.43 9.41
C VAL A 38 -8.94 -24.46 9.35
N ASP A 39 -7.98 -24.54 10.27
CA ASP A 39 -6.80 -23.68 10.30
C ASP A 39 -5.96 -23.84 9.02
N ALA A 40 -5.75 -25.07 8.56
CA ALA A 40 -5.07 -25.33 7.28
C ALA A 40 -5.82 -24.69 6.10
N ARG A 41 -7.16 -24.79 6.07
CA ARG A 41 -7.99 -24.13 5.04
C ARG A 41 -7.93 -22.62 5.13
N VAL A 42 -7.92 -22.03 6.32
CA VAL A 42 -7.81 -20.59 6.51
C VAL A 42 -6.47 -20.09 5.99
N GLN A 43 -5.37 -20.75 6.33
CA GLN A 43 -4.04 -20.39 5.81
C GLN A 43 -3.97 -20.46 4.28
N GLU A 44 -4.54 -21.50 3.67
CA GLU A 44 -4.60 -21.62 2.22
C GLU A 44 -5.42 -20.48 1.59
N LEU A 45 -6.58 -20.16 2.15
CA LEU A 45 -7.42 -19.05 1.67
C LEU A 45 -6.73 -17.70 1.83
N GLU A 46 -6.03 -17.45 2.93
CA GLU A 46 -5.23 -16.24 3.14
C GLU A 46 -4.12 -16.10 2.09
N ASN A 47 -3.45 -17.20 1.74
CA ASN A 47 -2.44 -17.23 0.70
C ASN A 47 -3.04 -16.94 -0.69
N GLN A 48 -4.20 -17.54 -0.99
CA GLN A 48 -4.92 -17.29 -2.25
C GLN A 48 -5.37 -15.83 -2.35
N ILE A 49 -5.94 -15.26 -1.28
CA ILE A 49 -6.35 -13.86 -1.23
C ILE A 49 -5.14 -12.94 -1.46
N ARG A 50 -3.99 -13.23 -0.83
CA ARG A 50 -2.76 -12.45 -1.02
C ARG A 50 -2.30 -12.48 -2.48
N SER A 51 -2.22 -13.67 -3.07
CA SER A 51 -1.84 -13.86 -4.47
C SER A 51 -2.77 -13.12 -5.43
N MET A 52 -4.08 -13.23 -5.21
CA MET A 52 -5.09 -12.51 -6.00
C MET A 52 -4.96 -10.99 -5.85
N ALA A 53 -4.75 -10.49 -4.63
CA ALA A 53 -4.58 -9.06 -4.39
C ALA A 53 -3.34 -8.50 -5.10
N GLU A 54 -2.23 -9.24 -5.09
CA GLU A 54 -1.01 -8.87 -5.83
C GLU A 54 -1.24 -8.88 -7.34
N HIS A 55 -1.95 -9.89 -7.86
CA HIS A 55 -2.29 -9.96 -9.28
C HIS A 55 -3.18 -8.80 -9.73
N ILE A 56 -4.20 -8.45 -8.94
CA ILE A 56 -5.10 -7.32 -9.21
C ILE A 56 -4.30 -6.01 -9.21
N ASP A 57 -3.40 -5.80 -8.25
CA ASP A 57 -2.56 -4.61 -8.19
C ASP A 57 -1.63 -4.49 -9.42
N ASP A 58 -1.04 -5.60 -9.87
CA ASP A 58 -0.22 -5.62 -11.09
C ASP A 58 -1.05 -5.27 -12.34
N LEU A 59 -2.22 -5.89 -12.53
CA LEU A 59 -3.11 -5.59 -13.66
C LEU A 59 -3.55 -4.14 -13.66
N GLU A 60 -3.92 -3.60 -12.49
CA GLU A 60 -4.33 -2.20 -12.35
C GLU A 60 -3.18 -1.26 -12.75
N ASN A 61 -1.97 -1.50 -12.24
CA ASN A 61 -0.82 -0.66 -12.56
C ASN A 61 -0.38 -0.75 -14.04
N ARG A 62 -0.45 -1.95 -14.64
CA ARG A 62 -0.23 -2.12 -16.09
C ARG A 62 -1.25 -1.32 -16.90
N GLY A 63 -2.51 -1.31 -16.45
CA GLY A 63 -3.58 -0.49 -17.01
C GLY A 63 -3.29 1.01 -16.90
N ARG A 64 -2.75 1.47 -15.76
CA ARG A 64 -2.47 2.89 -15.46
C ARG A 64 -1.13 3.41 -15.99
N ARG A 65 -0.24 2.55 -16.50
CA ARG A 65 1.14 2.94 -16.90
C ARG A 65 1.22 4.10 -17.90
N LYS A 66 0.21 4.24 -18.76
CA LYS A 66 0.09 5.29 -19.79
C LYS A 66 -0.70 6.52 -19.32
N ASN A 67 -1.11 6.55 -18.06
CA ASN A 67 -1.95 7.61 -17.51
C ASN A 67 -1.11 8.64 -16.75
N VAL A 68 -1.56 9.88 -16.79
CA VAL A 68 -1.09 11.01 -15.98
C VAL A 68 -2.27 11.68 -15.32
N ARG A 69 -2.07 12.12 -14.10
CA ARG A 69 -3.02 12.93 -13.34
C ARG A 69 -2.54 14.38 -13.31
N VAL A 70 -3.35 15.27 -13.85
CA VAL A 70 -3.12 16.73 -13.80
C VAL A 70 -3.95 17.30 -12.67
N ILE A 71 -3.32 18.12 -11.82
CA ILE A 71 -3.94 18.78 -10.67
C ILE A 71 -3.76 20.29 -10.81
N GLY A 72 -4.80 21.05 -10.43
CA GLY A 72 -4.76 22.52 -10.38
C GLY A 72 -5.28 23.22 -11.64
N LEU A 73 -5.68 22.48 -12.68
CA LEU A 73 -6.31 23.08 -13.85
C LEU A 73 -7.69 23.66 -13.46
N PRO A 74 -7.98 24.95 -13.68
CA PRO A 74 -9.31 25.52 -13.42
C PRO A 74 -10.41 24.73 -14.11
N GLU A 75 -11.58 24.57 -13.47
CA GLU A 75 -12.72 23.86 -14.09
C GLU A 75 -13.09 24.50 -15.44
N ASP A 76 -13.56 23.66 -16.37
CA ASP A 76 -13.98 24.03 -17.73
C ASP A 76 -12.91 24.63 -18.65
N ALA A 77 -11.65 24.76 -18.19
CA ALA A 77 -10.55 25.28 -19.01
C ALA A 77 -10.28 24.44 -20.27
N GLU A 78 -10.58 23.15 -20.21
CA GLU A 78 -10.44 22.19 -21.32
C GLU A 78 -11.53 22.31 -22.41
N GLY A 79 -12.61 23.04 -22.15
CA GLY A 79 -13.74 23.20 -23.06
C GLY A 79 -14.46 21.88 -23.40
N THR A 80 -15.10 21.84 -24.58
CA THR A 80 -15.96 20.72 -25.00
C THR A 80 -15.18 19.46 -25.39
N ASN A 81 -13.92 19.60 -25.82
CA ASN A 81 -13.09 18.47 -26.25
C ASN A 81 -11.76 18.42 -25.47
N PRO A 82 -11.76 17.80 -24.27
CA PRO A 82 -10.58 17.73 -23.43
C PRO A 82 -9.40 17.05 -24.12
N THR A 83 -9.65 15.99 -24.89
CA THR A 83 -8.59 15.25 -25.59
C THR A 83 -7.81 16.20 -26.50
N LYS A 84 -8.49 16.90 -27.44
CA LYS A 84 -7.84 17.83 -28.37
C LYS A 84 -7.15 19.00 -27.66
N PHE A 85 -7.76 19.51 -26.59
CA PHE A 85 -7.16 20.57 -25.78
C PHE A 85 -5.79 20.14 -25.25
N PHE A 86 -5.70 18.98 -24.60
CA PHE A 86 -4.44 18.52 -24.01
C PHE A 86 -3.37 18.11 -25.04
N GLU A 87 -3.74 17.77 -26.28
CA GLU A 87 -2.76 17.40 -27.32
C GLU A 87 -1.80 18.55 -27.64
N SER A 88 -2.31 19.79 -27.67
CA SER A 88 -1.54 21.02 -27.94
C SER A 88 -1.13 21.74 -26.66
N TRP A 89 -2.02 21.82 -25.67
CA TRP A 89 -1.78 22.55 -24.43
C TRP A 89 -0.60 22.00 -23.62
N ILE A 90 -0.39 20.66 -23.58
CA ILE A 90 0.72 20.09 -22.80
C ILE A 90 2.08 20.48 -23.39
N PRO A 91 2.33 20.31 -24.71
CA PRO A 91 3.54 20.84 -25.34
C PRO A 91 3.77 22.32 -25.12
N ASP A 92 2.74 23.14 -25.32
CA ASP A 92 2.85 24.59 -25.19
C ASP A 92 3.20 25.00 -23.75
N LEU A 93 2.55 24.37 -22.78
CA LEU A 93 2.78 24.66 -21.36
C LEU A 93 4.16 24.22 -20.87
N LEU A 94 4.66 23.09 -21.35
CA LEU A 94 5.92 22.49 -20.89
C LEU A 94 7.11 22.80 -21.80
N GLY A 95 6.91 23.51 -22.91
CA GLY A 95 7.94 23.78 -23.91
C GLY A 95 8.51 22.51 -24.54
N LEU A 96 7.65 21.53 -24.85
CA LEU A 96 8.09 20.26 -25.43
C LEU A 96 8.25 20.36 -26.94
N GLU A 97 9.46 20.07 -27.43
CA GLU A 97 9.68 19.84 -28.86
C GLU A 97 9.05 18.51 -29.29
N THR A 98 8.06 18.58 -30.18
CA THR A 98 7.38 17.41 -30.75
C THR A 98 7.30 17.56 -32.26
N LYS A 99 7.33 16.44 -33.00
CA LYS A 99 7.38 16.44 -34.47
C LYS A 99 6.24 17.20 -35.15
N ALA A 100 5.12 17.41 -34.47
CA ALA A 100 3.94 18.08 -34.99
C ALA A 100 3.32 19.08 -33.99
N GLY A 101 4.09 19.55 -33.00
CA GLY A 101 3.57 20.43 -31.94
C GLY A 101 2.49 19.79 -31.05
N ARG A 102 2.31 18.46 -31.12
CA ARG A 102 1.26 17.75 -30.38
C ARG A 102 1.72 16.42 -29.81
N VAL A 103 1.12 16.04 -28.69
CA VAL A 103 1.22 14.71 -28.10
C VAL A 103 -0.06 13.93 -28.36
N LYS A 104 0.07 12.64 -28.73
CA LYS A 104 -1.09 11.77 -29.01
C LYS A 104 -1.77 11.31 -27.71
N ILE A 105 -3.04 11.66 -27.55
CA ILE A 105 -3.83 11.31 -26.36
C ILE A 105 -4.97 10.37 -26.77
N GLU A 106 -5.13 9.28 -26.03
CA GLU A 106 -6.23 8.32 -26.23
C GLU A 106 -7.52 8.84 -25.59
N ARG A 107 -7.43 9.33 -24.34
CA ARG A 107 -8.57 9.91 -23.62
C ARG A 107 -8.11 10.96 -22.61
N ALA A 108 -8.92 11.98 -22.40
CA ALA A 108 -8.77 12.90 -21.27
C ALA A 108 -10.13 13.21 -20.66
N HIS A 109 -10.23 13.18 -19.34
CA HIS A 109 -11.46 13.49 -18.62
C HIS A 109 -11.16 13.91 -17.18
N ARG A 110 -12.06 14.71 -16.59
CA ARG A 110 -12.06 14.99 -15.15
C ARG A 110 -12.46 13.74 -14.37
N THR A 111 -11.99 13.61 -13.14
CA THR A 111 -12.48 12.58 -12.22
C THR A 111 -13.99 12.73 -11.99
N LEU A 112 -14.69 11.61 -11.76
CA LEU A 112 -16.15 11.53 -11.61
C LEU A 112 -16.72 12.22 -10.34
N ALA A 113 -15.91 12.95 -9.59
CA ALA A 113 -16.39 13.72 -8.44
C ALA A 113 -17.36 14.84 -8.89
N PRO A 114 -18.32 15.24 -8.03
CA PRO A 114 -19.17 16.39 -8.27
C PRO A 114 -18.34 17.66 -8.52
N LYS A 115 -18.88 18.56 -9.35
CA LYS A 115 -18.19 19.83 -9.65
C LYS A 115 -18.02 20.65 -8.37
N PRO A 116 -16.79 21.10 -8.04
CA PRO A 116 -16.52 21.87 -6.84
C PRO A 116 -17.14 23.26 -6.92
N GLY A 117 -17.42 23.85 -5.75
CA GLY A 117 -17.85 25.25 -5.64
C GLY A 117 -16.69 26.26 -5.87
N PRO A 118 -16.97 27.58 -5.89
CA PRO A 118 -16.00 28.62 -6.28
C PRO A 118 -14.69 28.66 -5.49
N ASN A 119 -14.71 28.24 -4.21
CA ASN A 119 -13.52 28.23 -3.33
C ASN A 119 -12.97 26.83 -3.07
N GLN A 120 -13.42 25.84 -3.81
CA GLN A 120 -12.95 24.45 -3.68
C GLN A 120 -11.93 24.12 -4.76
N ARG A 121 -11.05 23.16 -4.46
CA ARG A 121 -10.00 22.75 -5.39
C ARG A 121 -10.62 22.10 -6.65
N PRO A 122 -10.15 22.45 -7.85
CA PRO A 122 -10.66 21.87 -9.09
C PRO A 122 -10.38 20.36 -9.15
N ARG A 123 -11.25 19.62 -9.84
CA ARG A 123 -11.12 18.17 -9.98
C ARG A 123 -9.88 17.82 -10.77
N PRO A 124 -9.14 16.77 -10.38
CA PRO A 124 -8.04 16.27 -11.19
C PRO A 124 -8.52 15.83 -12.58
N VAL A 125 -7.65 15.97 -13.57
CA VAL A 125 -7.84 15.42 -14.92
C VAL A 125 -7.00 14.16 -15.04
N LEU A 126 -7.61 13.08 -15.53
CA LEU A 126 -6.93 11.87 -15.92
C LEU A 126 -6.75 11.85 -17.44
N ILE A 127 -5.49 11.79 -17.87
CA ILE A 127 -5.08 11.78 -19.27
C ILE A 127 -4.39 10.46 -19.56
N ARG A 128 -4.90 9.72 -20.55
CA ARG A 128 -4.26 8.51 -21.06
C ARG A 128 -3.58 8.81 -22.38
N PHE A 129 -2.28 8.60 -22.41
CA PHE A 129 -1.46 8.76 -23.60
C PHE A 129 -1.56 7.52 -24.49
N HIS A 130 -1.40 7.72 -25.79
CA HIS A 130 -1.30 6.60 -26.73
C HIS A 130 -0.05 5.75 -26.45
N ASN A 131 1.08 6.42 -26.20
CA ASN A 131 2.38 5.81 -25.94
C ASN A 131 2.89 6.06 -24.51
N PHE A 132 3.57 5.07 -23.94
CA PHE A 132 4.23 5.21 -22.64
C PHE A 132 5.38 6.22 -22.68
N THR A 133 6.14 6.27 -23.77
CA THR A 133 7.30 7.17 -23.92
C THR A 133 6.89 8.63 -23.89
N ASP A 134 5.80 8.99 -24.57
CA ASP A 134 5.28 10.37 -24.58
C ASP A 134 4.85 10.80 -23.17
N LYS A 135 4.17 9.90 -22.46
CA LYS A 135 3.82 10.09 -21.05
C LYS A 135 5.06 10.34 -20.17
N GLN A 136 6.15 9.60 -20.35
CA GLN A 136 7.37 9.81 -19.57
C GLN A 136 8.02 11.15 -19.89
N ARG A 137 8.13 11.52 -21.18
CA ARG A 137 8.66 12.83 -21.60
C ARG A 137 7.91 13.99 -20.96
N VAL A 138 6.58 13.91 -20.90
CA VAL A 138 5.73 14.92 -20.24
C VAL A 138 6.04 15.02 -18.74
N LEU A 139 6.11 13.88 -18.05
CA LEU A 139 6.44 13.87 -16.61
C LEU A 139 7.84 14.42 -16.33
N ASP A 140 8.82 14.08 -17.17
CA ASP A 140 10.20 14.55 -17.00
C ASP A 140 10.36 16.04 -17.33
N ALA A 141 9.64 16.54 -18.34
CA ALA A 141 9.58 17.98 -18.60
C ALA A 141 8.94 18.72 -17.42
N SER A 142 7.79 18.25 -16.92
CA SER A 142 7.16 18.87 -15.74
C SER A 142 8.09 18.91 -14.51
N ARG A 143 8.90 17.86 -14.28
CA ARG A 143 9.88 17.85 -13.18
C ARG A 143 11.02 18.85 -13.39
N ARG A 144 11.48 19.02 -14.64
CA ARG A 144 12.55 19.97 -15.00
C ARG A 144 12.08 21.42 -14.93
N SER A 145 10.84 21.69 -15.34
CA SER A 145 10.24 23.04 -15.31
C SER A 145 9.99 23.56 -13.88
N GLY A 146 9.95 22.67 -12.88
CA GLY A 146 9.67 23.06 -11.50
C GLY A 146 8.21 23.51 -11.33
N THR A 147 8.00 24.80 -11.08
CA THR A 147 6.65 25.35 -10.90
C THR A 147 6.03 25.71 -12.25
N VAL A 148 5.05 24.92 -12.69
CA VAL A 148 4.29 25.20 -13.90
C VAL A 148 3.05 26.01 -13.54
N LYS A 149 2.85 27.17 -14.19
CA LYS A 149 1.69 28.04 -13.97
C LYS A 149 0.83 28.10 -15.24
N TYR A 150 -0.49 28.10 -15.04
CA TYR A 150 -1.47 28.38 -16.07
C TYR A 150 -2.49 29.38 -15.50
N LYS A 151 -2.53 30.58 -16.08
CA LYS A 151 -3.20 31.74 -15.46
C LYS A 151 -2.66 31.93 -14.03
N GLU A 152 -3.55 32.06 -13.04
CA GLU A 152 -3.19 32.20 -11.63
C GLU A 152 -3.03 30.85 -10.90
N SER A 153 -3.18 29.72 -11.60
CA SER A 153 -3.17 28.39 -10.99
C SER A 153 -1.85 27.66 -11.21
N THR A 154 -1.36 27.00 -10.17
CA THR A 154 -0.22 26.07 -10.27
C THR A 154 -0.70 24.72 -10.78
N ILE A 155 -0.08 24.26 -11.86
CA ILE A 155 -0.37 22.98 -12.50
C ILE A 155 0.66 21.95 -12.07
N MET A 156 0.19 20.79 -11.66
CA MET A 156 1.05 19.68 -11.27
C MET A 156 0.71 18.42 -12.07
N PHE A 157 1.75 17.72 -12.52
CA PHE A 157 1.63 16.46 -13.26
C PHE A 157 2.15 15.30 -12.40
N PHE A 158 1.31 14.28 -12.20
CA PHE A 158 1.66 13.09 -11.44
C PHE A 158 1.41 11.82 -12.23
N GLN A 159 2.18 10.78 -11.93
CA GLN A 159 1.86 9.44 -12.40
C GLN A 159 0.56 8.96 -11.74
N ASP A 160 -0.32 8.35 -12.52
CA ASP A 160 -1.47 7.61 -12.01
C ASP A 160 -1.01 6.25 -11.48
N LEU A 161 -1.22 6.01 -10.19
CA LEU A 161 -0.77 4.82 -9.46
C LEU A 161 -1.95 4.17 -8.76
N SER A 162 -1.90 2.85 -8.58
CA SER A 162 -2.92 2.13 -7.81
C SER A 162 -2.97 2.62 -6.36
N ALA A 163 -4.11 2.38 -5.70
CA ALA A 163 -4.28 2.72 -4.29
C ALA A 163 -3.27 1.96 -3.40
N ALA A 164 -2.94 0.72 -3.73
CA ALA A 164 -1.98 -0.08 -2.97
C ALA A 164 -0.57 0.52 -3.05
N VAL A 165 -0.11 0.90 -4.25
CA VAL A 165 1.18 1.58 -4.42
C VAL A 165 1.20 2.93 -3.71
N LEU A 166 0.12 3.71 -3.78
CA LEU A 166 0.02 4.98 -3.05
C LEU A 166 0.12 4.79 -1.53
N ARG A 167 -0.53 3.76 -0.97
CA ARG A 167 -0.41 3.42 0.46
C ARG A 167 1.02 3.07 0.84
N LYS A 168 1.70 2.21 0.05
CA LYS A 168 3.12 1.87 0.25
C LYS A 168 4.00 3.13 0.22
N ARG A 169 3.76 4.03 -0.74
CA ARG A 169 4.50 5.30 -0.87
C ARG A 169 4.26 6.30 0.27
N LYS A 170 3.06 6.29 0.84
CA LYS A 170 2.69 7.12 2.01
C LYS A 170 3.52 6.73 3.24
N GLY A 171 3.87 5.45 3.38
CA GLY A 171 4.78 4.99 4.45
C GLY A 171 6.15 5.66 4.47
N PHE A 172 6.58 6.27 3.35
CA PHE A 172 7.84 7.02 3.27
C PHE A 172 7.68 8.53 3.55
N ASP A 173 6.49 9.03 3.88
CA ASP A 173 6.27 10.49 3.99
C ASP A 173 7.12 11.15 5.08
N GLU A 174 7.27 10.50 6.23
CA GLU A 174 8.12 11.00 7.33
C GLU A 174 9.60 11.01 6.95
N VAL A 175 10.08 9.93 6.34
CA VAL A 175 11.48 9.83 5.87
C VAL A 175 11.75 10.89 4.80
N LYS A 176 10.86 11.04 3.82
CA LYS A 176 10.98 12.08 2.79
C LYS A 176 10.97 13.49 3.41
N LYS A 177 10.21 13.72 4.48
CA LYS A 177 10.22 15.00 5.20
C LYS A 177 11.61 15.26 5.80
N ARG A 178 12.14 14.31 6.56
CA ARG A 178 13.50 14.43 7.15
C ARG A 178 14.57 14.65 6.09
N LEU A 179 14.52 13.91 4.97
CA LEU A 179 15.47 14.08 3.87
C LEU A 179 15.39 15.48 3.23
N ARG A 180 14.19 16.08 3.14
CA ARG A 180 14.06 17.48 2.70
C ARG A 180 14.64 18.44 3.73
N ASP A 181 14.36 18.21 5.01
CA ASP A 181 14.83 19.07 6.11
C ASP A 181 16.36 19.05 6.23
N THR A 182 17.01 17.93 5.92
CA THR A 182 18.48 17.81 5.87
C THR A 182 19.11 18.21 4.53
N GLY A 183 18.30 18.60 3.53
CA GLY A 183 18.76 18.93 2.18
C GLY A 183 19.25 17.74 1.35
N ALA A 184 19.03 16.50 1.82
CA ALA A 184 19.41 15.30 1.11
C ALA A 184 18.54 15.07 -0.14
N LYS A 185 19.19 14.80 -1.27
CA LYS A 185 18.48 14.48 -2.52
C LYS A 185 17.96 13.04 -2.46
N TYR A 186 16.75 12.83 -2.94
CA TYR A 186 16.18 11.49 -3.03
C TYR A 186 15.28 11.33 -4.25
N MET A 187 14.99 10.07 -4.59
CA MET A 187 14.12 9.67 -5.69
C MET A 187 13.17 8.57 -5.21
N MET A 188 11.90 8.67 -5.61
CA MET A 188 10.89 7.64 -5.36
C MET A 188 10.67 6.82 -6.63
N LEU A 189 11.26 5.63 -6.68
CA LEU A 189 11.13 4.69 -7.79
C LEU A 189 9.81 3.90 -7.72
N TYR A 190 9.34 3.48 -8.88
CA TYR A 190 8.22 2.54 -9.00
C TYR A 190 8.67 1.12 -8.56
N PRO A 191 7.82 0.35 -7.86
CA PRO A 191 6.52 0.75 -7.33
C PRO A 191 6.63 1.67 -6.11
N ALA A 192 7.47 1.35 -5.13
CA ALA A 192 7.64 2.13 -3.90
C ALA A 192 9.03 1.93 -3.29
N THR A 193 10.09 2.30 -4.01
CA THR A 193 11.49 2.17 -3.56
C THR A 193 12.17 3.54 -3.45
N LEU A 194 12.57 3.97 -2.26
CA LEU A 194 13.24 5.25 -2.06
C LEU A 194 14.75 5.09 -2.26
N LYS A 195 15.29 5.91 -3.16
CA LYS A 195 16.72 6.00 -3.42
C LYS A 195 17.23 7.31 -2.86
N ILE A 196 18.24 7.27 -2.00
CA ILE A 196 18.88 8.46 -1.44
C ILE A 196 20.14 8.73 -2.27
N ILE A 197 20.38 9.99 -2.61
CA ILE A 197 21.52 10.43 -3.41
C ILE A 197 22.46 11.16 -2.46
N HIS A 198 23.63 10.58 -2.21
CA HIS A 198 24.68 11.13 -1.34
C HIS A 198 26.01 11.12 -2.10
N GLY A 199 26.67 12.28 -2.25
CA GLY A 199 27.97 12.37 -2.93
C GLY A 199 27.96 11.95 -4.41
N GLY A 200 26.80 11.91 -5.07
CA GLY A 200 26.65 11.42 -6.45
C GLY A 200 26.36 9.92 -6.56
N GLU A 201 26.55 9.16 -5.49
CA GLU A 201 26.13 7.77 -5.40
C GLU A 201 24.69 7.66 -4.89
N ALA A 202 23.98 6.70 -5.45
CA ALA A 202 22.55 6.55 -5.19
C ALA A 202 22.30 5.18 -4.55
N THR A 203 22.04 5.18 -3.26
CA THR A 203 21.85 3.97 -2.44
C THR A 203 20.39 3.75 -2.12
N THR A 204 20.00 2.48 -2.06
CA THR A 204 18.68 2.06 -1.58
C THR A 204 18.90 1.45 -0.19
N PRO A 205 18.42 2.06 0.90
CA PRO A 205 18.61 1.49 2.22
C PRO A 205 17.94 0.10 2.30
N PRO A 206 18.59 -0.93 2.84
CA PRO A 206 17.96 -2.21 3.11
C PRO A 206 16.88 -2.07 4.18
N LEU A 207 15.77 -2.81 4.08
CA LEU A 207 14.58 -2.76 4.97
C LEU A 207 14.90 -2.63 6.47
N LYS A 208 15.99 -3.25 6.95
CA LYS A 208 16.45 -3.17 8.35
C LYS A 208 17.00 -1.78 8.77
N GLN A 209 17.59 -1.02 7.85
CA GLN A 209 18.14 0.31 8.14
C GLN A 209 17.04 1.40 8.22
N TRP A 210 15.86 1.11 7.69
CA TRP A 210 14.65 1.94 7.83
C TRP A 210 14.12 1.95 9.26
N LEU A 211 14.21 0.81 9.95
CA LEU A 211 13.87 0.69 11.36
C LEU A 211 14.84 1.52 12.21
N LEU A 212 16.14 1.51 11.89
CA LEU A 212 17.14 2.29 12.64
C LEU A 212 16.97 3.82 12.50
N LEU A 213 16.60 4.31 11.31
CA LEU A 213 16.28 5.74 11.11
C LEU A 213 14.97 6.18 11.81
N THR A 214 14.05 5.24 12.09
CA THR A 214 12.80 5.49 12.83
C THR A 214 12.93 5.19 14.32
N LEU A 215 13.83 4.30 14.73
CA LEU A 215 14.12 3.90 16.12
C LEU A 215 15.16 4.79 16.80
N SER A 216 15.98 5.54 16.06
CA SER A 216 16.95 6.46 16.68
C SER A 216 16.27 7.55 17.53
N ASP A 217 14.95 7.73 17.40
CA ASP A 217 14.14 8.61 18.26
C ASP A 217 13.71 7.98 19.59
N LYS A 218 13.79 6.65 19.80
CA LYS A 218 13.43 6.04 21.10
C LYS A 218 14.55 6.07 22.14
N VAL A 219 15.81 6.22 21.71
CA VAL A 219 16.96 6.27 22.63
C VAL A 219 17.09 7.64 23.32
N HIS A 220 16.48 8.70 22.78
CA HIS A 220 16.40 10.00 23.46
C HIS A 220 15.23 10.16 24.44
N LEU A 221 14.34 9.17 24.55
CA LEU A 221 13.20 9.20 25.49
C LEU A 221 13.29 8.15 26.60
N GLY A 222 14.48 7.64 26.93
CA GLY A 222 14.72 6.94 28.19
C GLY A 222 13.90 5.67 28.42
N PHE A 223 13.56 4.91 27.37
CA PHE A 223 12.91 3.60 27.51
C PHE A 223 13.94 2.47 27.42
N SER A 224 14.37 1.98 28.58
CA SER A 224 15.12 0.74 28.74
C SER A 224 14.19 -0.47 28.58
N GLN A 225 13.81 -0.79 27.34
CA GLN A 225 13.35 -2.13 26.95
C GLN A 225 13.31 -2.19 25.41
N VAL A 226 14.29 -2.89 24.84
CA VAL A 226 14.33 -3.21 23.42
C VAL A 226 13.31 -4.33 23.18
N GLN A 227 12.10 -3.97 22.74
CA GLN A 227 11.17 -4.93 22.17
C GLN A 227 11.36 -4.95 20.64
N GLU A 228 11.66 -6.13 20.10
CA GLU A 228 11.63 -6.38 18.65
C GLU A 228 10.23 -6.10 18.12
N LEU A 229 10.09 -4.98 17.41
CA LEU A 229 8.87 -4.66 16.66
C LEU A 229 8.89 -5.44 15.35
N HIS A 230 8.27 -6.63 15.34
CA HIS A 230 7.92 -7.30 14.11
C HIS A 230 6.72 -6.56 13.48
N VAL A 231 6.93 -5.89 12.36
CA VAL A 231 5.87 -5.23 11.60
C VAL A 231 5.33 -6.24 10.59
N ASP A 232 4.33 -7.00 10.99
CA ASP A 232 3.56 -7.84 10.06
C ASP A 232 2.59 -6.95 9.28
N HIS A 233 2.82 -6.84 7.97
CA HIS A 233 1.86 -6.24 7.05
C HIS A 233 0.73 -7.22 6.78
N ASN A 234 -0.28 -7.26 7.66
CA ASN A 234 -1.49 -8.01 7.37
C ASN A 234 -2.47 -7.18 6.51
N ALA A 235 -3.16 -7.83 5.58
CA ALA A 235 -3.92 -7.22 4.48
C ALA A 235 -5.20 -6.48 4.90
N LEU A 236 -5.50 -6.39 6.20
CA LEU A 236 -6.69 -5.74 6.75
C LEU A 236 -6.31 -4.64 7.75
N GLY A 237 -5.65 -3.59 7.28
CA GLY A 237 -5.79 -2.21 7.79
C GLY A 237 -5.64 -1.91 9.29
N GLY A 238 -5.18 -2.84 10.12
CA GLY A 238 -4.99 -2.67 11.56
C GLY A 238 -3.53 -2.84 11.95
N LEU A 239 -3.00 -1.86 12.70
CA LEU A 239 -1.77 -2.03 13.48
C LEU A 239 -2.07 -3.02 14.61
N ASN A 240 -1.80 -4.31 14.41
CA ASN A 240 -1.77 -5.26 15.53
C ASN A 240 -0.36 -5.29 16.12
N ILE A 241 -0.22 -4.71 17.31
CA ILE A 241 0.97 -4.85 18.16
C ILE A 241 0.85 -6.20 18.85
N VAL A 242 1.53 -7.22 18.33
CA VAL A 242 1.62 -8.51 19.03
C VAL A 242 2.74 -8.41 20.06
N ASN A 243 2.37 -8.23 21.33
CA ASN A 243 3.29 -8.43 22.44
C ASN A 243 3.52 -9.94 22.61
N LYS A 244 4.59 -10.48 22.03
CA LYS A 244 5.11 -11.77 22.48
C LYS A 244 5.83 -11.54 23.81
N LYS A 245 5.22 -12.00 24.91
CA LYS A 245 5.99 -12.36 26.10
C LYS A 245 6.88 -13.54 25.71
N CYS A 246 8.19 -13.39 25.88
CA CYS A 246 9.03 -14.57 26.09
C CYS A 246 8.62 -15.12 27.46
N ASP A 247 8.00 -16.29 27.48
CA ASP A 247 7.93 -17.08 28.69
C ASP A 247 9.29 -17.76 28.87
N ASP A 248 9.89 -17.57 30.04
CA ASP A 248 11.17 -18.14 30.45
C ASP A 248 11.11 -19.67 30.48
N LEU A 249 12.06 -20.33 29.80
CA LEU A 249 12.73 -21.57 30.18
C LEU A 249 14.08 -21.69 29.45
#